data_AF-A0A1Q6QH17-F1
#
_entry.id   AF-A0A1Q6QH17-F1
#
_cell.length_a   1.000
_cell.length_b   1.000
_cell.length_c   1.000
_cell.angle_alpha   90.00
_cell.angle_beta   90.00
_cell.angle_gamma   90.00
#
_symmetry.space_group_name_H-M   'P 1'
#
loop_
_entity.id
_entity.type
_entity.pdbx_description
1 polymer ?
#
loop_
_entity_poly.entity_id
_entity_poly.type
_entity_poly.pdbx_seq_one_letter_code
_entity_poly.pdbx_strand_id
1 'polypeptide(L)'
;MYTAKDIRNICLLGHGGDGKSALAESMLFLTKAIDRLGKRTDGNTTSDFDPEEIKRGYSISTAVLPVEYNKCKLNILDNPGYFAFSGEVAQSLRVADAGLICLTAKGGIAVGTEKGWDALAGAGLPAMFYISKLDEEHADFFQVYDALHDTYGQGVVPLTFPIVSGEKVLGLVDVVSGTATKADGSKMELPGDAADHLELYQHALNEAVAETSEELMEKFFMEEPFTPEELNAGIRAAINSRSLFPVFCGCSMTGLGTLNLLDNLVKYAPNKSPWTRRALPCSSCSRRSSTSTARTPSSRSSPGM
;
A
#
# COMPACT_ATOMS: atom_id res chain seq x y z
N MET A 1 -12.21 3.95 22.43
CA MET A 1 -13.23 3.49 21.47
C MET A 1 -12.88 4.12 20.13
N TYR A 2 -12.58 3.31 19.10
CA TYR A 2 -12.23 3.80 17.77
C TYR A 2 -13.51 4.08 16.97
N THR A 3 -13.55 5.16 16.20
CA THR A 3 -14.61 5.35 15.20
C THR A 3 -14.24 4.63 13.91
N ALA A 4 -15.21 4.39 13.03
CA ALA A 4 -14.94 3.77 11.72
C ALA A 4 -13.93 4.60 10.88
N LYS A 5 -13.82 5.91 11.13
CA LYS A 5 -12.86 6.80 10.45
C LYS A 5 -11.43 6.61 10.93
N ASP A 6 -11.23 5.96 12.08
CA ASP A 6 -9.92 5.78 12.72
C ASP A 6 -9.36 4.36 12.50
N ILE A 7 -10.03 3.56 11.65
CA ILE A 7 -9.60 2.21 11.30
C ILE A 7 -9.10 2.22 9.85
N ARG A 8 -8.02 1.47 9.59
CA ARG A 8 -7.52 1.18 8.22
C ARG A 8 -7.24 -0.30 8.11
N ASN A 9 -7.70 -0.93 7.04
CA ASN A 9 -7.35 -2.32 6.74
C ASN A 9 -6.36 -2.35 5.57
N ILE A 10 -5.11 -2.75 5.83
CA ILE A 10 -4.05 -2.74 4.82
C ILE A 10 -3.60 -4.16 4.58
N CYS A 11 -3.67 -4.63 3.34
CA CYS A 11 -3.15 -5.94 2.97
C CYS A 11 -1.71 -5.84 2.48
N LEU A 12 -0.84 -6.73 2.97
CA LEU A 12 0.52 -6.86 2.48
C LEU A 12 0.53 -7.84 1.30
N LEU A 13 1.13 -7.43 0.19
CA LEU A 13 1.24 -8.22 -1.04
C LEU A 13 2.70 -8.25 -1.50
N GLY A 14 3.04 -9.15 -2.42
CA GLY A 14 4.42 -9.31 -2.91
C GLY A 14 4.89 -10.76 -2.90
N HIS A 15 6.08 -11.01 -3.41
CA HIS A 15 6.67 -12.33 -3.53
C HIS A 15 7.11 -12.94 -2.19
N GLY A 16 7.29 -14.26 -2.16
CA GLY A 16 7.85 -14.96 -1.01
C GLY A 16 9.26 -14.45 -0.72
N GLY A 17 9.50 -13.94 0.49
CA GLY A 17 10.81 -13.42 0.88
C GLY A 17 10.97 -11.89 0.78
N ASP A 18 9.97 -11.16 0.27
CA ASP A 18 10.03 -9.69 0.12
C ASP A 18 9.93 -8.92 1.44
N GLY A 19 9.84 -9.62 2.57
CA GLY A 19 9.84 -9.00 3.90
C GLY A 19 8.47 -8.57 4.42
N LYS A 20 7.35 -9.03 3.84
CA LYS A 20 5.98 -8.72 4.33
C LYS A 20 5.80 -8.97 5.84
N SER A 21 6.04 -10.20 6.28
CA SER A 21 5.91 -10.59 7.69
C SER A 21 6.92 -9.87 8.58
N ALA A 22 8.15 -9.65 8.09
CA ALA A 22 9.15 -8.88 8.81
C ALA A 22 8.73 -7.41 9.01
N LEU A 23 8.12 -6.80 7.99
CA LEU A 23 7.57 -5.45 8.07
C LEU A 23 6.42 -5.39 9.07
N ALA A 24 5.50 -6.36 9.04
CA ALA A 24 4.41 -6.43 9.99
C ALA A 24 4.90 -6.57 11.44
N GLU A 25 5.91 -7.42 11.68
CA GLU A 25 6.57 -7.52 12.99
C GLU A 25 7.26 -6.23 13.41
N SER A 26 7.94 -5.56 12.48
CA SER A 26 8.58 -4.26 12.72
C SER A 26 7.55 -3.23 13.20
N MET A 27 6.37 -3.19 12.57
CA MET A 27 5.27 -2.31 12.98
C MET A 27 4.77 -2.65 14.39
N LEU A 28 4.59 -3.93 14.73
CA LEU A 28 4.16 -4.34 16.07
C LEU A 28 5.20 -3.99 17.13
N PHE A 29 6.47 -4.23 16.86
CA PHE A 29 7.57 -3.96 17.79
C PHE A 29 7.72 -2.47 18.06
N LEU A 30 7.74 -1.64 17.01
CA LEU A 30 7.91 -0.19 17.15
C LEU A 30 6.71 0.51 17.80
N THR A 31 5.51 -0.06 17.66
CA THR A 31 4.33 0.41 18.39
C THR A 31 4.18 -0.19 19.79
N LYS A 32 5.14 -1.02 20.22
CA LYS A 32 5.18 -1.69 21.53
C LYS A 32 4.00 -2.65 21.76
N ALA A 33 3.41 -3.18 20.70
CA ALA A 33 2.44 -4.26 20.78
C ALA A 33 3.10 -5.59 21.16
N ILE A 34 4.39 -5.73 20.85
CA ILE A 34 5.25 -6.86 21.25
C ILE A 34 6.56 -6.34 21.85
N ASP A 35 7.12 -7.07 22.80
CA ASP A 35 8.34 -6.67 23.52
C ASP A 35 9.63 -7.05 22.79
N ARG A 36 9.54 -7.96 21.82
CA ARG A 36 10.69 -8.49 21.08
C ARG A 36 10.36 -8.64 19.61
N LEU A 37 11.26 -8.15 18.76
CA LEU A 37 11.17 -8.36 17.32
C LEU A 37 11.38 -9.84 16.97
N GLY A 38 10.36 -10.45 16.37
CA GLY A 38 10.43 -11.82 15.85
C GLY A 38 11.20 -11.92 14.53
N LYS A 39 11.77 -13.11 14.28
CA LYS A 39 12.40 -13.49 13.02
C LYS A 39 11.79 -14.80 12.54
N ARG A 40 11.45 -14.85 11.26
CA ARG A 40 10.88 -16.06 10.66
C ARG A 40 11.82 -17.27 10.77
N THR A 41 13.12 -17.02 10.59
CA THR A 41 14.17 -18.05 10.71
C THR A 41 14.20 -18.71 12.09
N ASP A 42 13.74 -17.98 13.11
CA ASP A 42 13.76 -18.41 14.51
C ASP A 42 12.38 -18.97 14.93
N GLY A 43 11.38 -18.95 14.03
CA GLY A 43 10.04 -19.50 14.27
C GLY A 43 9.23 -18.76 15.34
N ASN A 44 9.50 -17.46 15.55
CA ASN A 44 8.92 -16.69 16.66
C ASN A 44 8.21 -15.39 16.21
N THR A 45 7.84 -15.29 14.94
CA THR A 45 7.00 -14.20 14.42
C THR A 45 5.56 -14.37 14.89
N THR A 46 4.86 -13.25 15.09
CA THR A 46 3.45 -13.19 15.50
C THR A 46 2.52 -13.63 14.36
N SER A 47 2.85 -13.36 13.09
CA SER A 47 2.03 -13.80 11.95
C SER A 47 2.16 -15.29 11.63
N ASP A 48 3.39 -15.82 11.54
CA ASP A 48 3.64 -17.23 11.21
C ASP A 48 3.65 -18.12 12.48
N PHE A 49 2.49 -18.34 13.11
CA PHE A 49 2.37 -19.09 14.37
C PHE A 49 1.98 -20.57 14.19
N ASP A 50 1.55 -20.98 12.99
CA ASP A 50 1.20 -22.38 12.74
C ASP A 50 2.47 -23.27 12.69
N PRO A 51 2.48 -24.46 13.32
CA PRO A 51 3.62 -25.36 13.29
C PRO A 51 4.15 -25.70 11.89
N GLU A 52 3.27 -25.77 10.88
CA GLU A 52 3.69 -26.00 9.50
C GLU A 52 4.34 -24.76 8.87
N GLU A 53 3.91 -23.54 9.23
CA GLU A 53 4.55 -22.30 8.77
C GLU A 53 5.95 -22.15 9.37
N ILE A 54 6.10 -22.46 10.67
CA ILE A 54 7.39 -22.48 11.37
C ILE A 54 8.33 -23.51 10.73
N LYS A 55 7.83 -24.73 10.49
CA LYS A 55 8.62 -25.82 9.91
C LYS A 55 9.04 -25.56 8.46
N ARG A 56 8.18 -24.92 7.67
CA ARG A 56 8.44 -24.63 6.25
C ARG A 56 9.14 -23.29 6.02
N GLY A 57 9.13 -22.40 7.01
CA GLY A 57 9.75 -21.09 6.96
C GLY A 57 9.10 -20.21 5.89
N TYR A 58 7.78 -19.96 5.99
CA TYR A 58 6.75 -20.23 4.98
C TYR A 58 5.33 -19.79 5.39
N SER A 59 4.90 -18.53 5.23
CA SER A 59 3.49 -18.16 5.49
C SER A 59 2.53 -18.92 4.57
N ILE A 60 1.50 -19.53 5.15
CA ILE A 60 0.47 -20.34 4.49
C ILE A 60 -0.87 -19.62 4.55
N SER A 61 -1.21 -19.03 5.69
CA SER A 61 -2.51 -18.38 5.94
C SER A 61 -2.34 -16.87 6.08
N THR A 62 -3.41 -16.11 5.82
CA THR A 62 -3.39 -14.66 6.12
C THR A 62 -3.52 -14.41 7.61
N ALA A 63 -2.55 -13.70 8.20
CA ALA A 63 -2.60 -13.26 9.59
C ALA A 63 -3.18 -11.84 9.69
N VAL A 64 -3.95 -11.57 10.75
CA VAL A 64 -4.49 -10.23 11.05
C VAL A 64 -3.75 -9.66 12.26
N LEU A 65 -2.96 -8.63 12.02
CA LEU A 65 -2.10 -8.00 13.02
C LEU A 65 -2.59 -6.57 13.32
N PRO A 66 -3.19 -6.31 14.50
CA PRO A 66 -3.63 -4.98 14.88
C PRO A 66 -2.45 -4.14 15.38
N VAL A 67 -2.21 -3.02 14.71
CA VAL A 67 -1.18 -2.02 15.04
C VAL A 67 -1.89 -0.74 15.48
N GLU A 68 -1.75 -0.37 16.76
CA GLU A 68 -2.31 0.87 17.29
C GLU A 68 -1.26 1.98 17.23
N TYR A 69 -1.51 3.03 16.45
CA TYR A 69 -0.55 4.10 16.21
C TYR A 69 -1.26 5.45 16.01
N ASN A 70 -0.79 6.50 16.69
CA ASN A 70 -1.32 7.87 16.56
C ASN A 70 -2.86 7.97 16.59
N LYS A 71 -3.50 7.26 17.54
CA LYS A 71 -4.97 7.17 17.72
C LYS A 71 -5.73 6.53 16.53
N CYS A 72 -5.01 5.87 15.63
CA CYS A 72 -5.55 5.08 14.55
C CYS A 72 -5.25 3.59 14.79
N LYS A 73 -6.19 2.72 14.42
CA LYS A 73 -6.00 1.27 14.41
C LYS A 73 -5.78 0.79 13.00
N LEU A 74 -4.56 0.36 12.70
CA LEU A 74 -4.19 -0.25 11.43
C LEU A 74 -4.31 -1.77 11.59
N ASN A 75 -5.22 -2.41 10.86
CA ASN A 75 -5.29 -3.85 10.77
C ASN A 75 -4.44 -4.28 9.57
N ILE A 76 -3.26 -4.82 9.84
CA ILE A 76 -2.35 -5.33 8.82
C ILE A 76 -2.74 -6.78 8.50
N LEU A 77 -3.08 -7.04 7.25
CA LEU A 77 -3.37 -8.37 6.73
C LEU A 77 -2.10 -8.90 6.08
N ASP A 78 -1.31 -9.67 6.82
CA ASP A 78 -0.08 -10.28 6.32
C ASP A 78 -0.43 -11.51 5.48
N ASN A 79 -0.37 -11.38 4.15
CA ASN A 79 -0.74 -12.44 3.25
C ASN A 79 0.46 -13.33 2.87
N PRO A 80 0.20 -14.61 2.57
CA PRO A 80 1.22 -15.50 2.01
C PRO A 80 1.72 -14.98 0.65
N GLY A 81 3.04 -15.06 0.45
CA GLY A 81 3.71 -14.59 -0.79
C GLY A 81 3.80 -15.61 -1.92
N TYR A 82 3.32 -16.84 -1.70
CA TYR A 82 3.39 -17.93 -2.68
C TYR A 82 2.05 -18.13 -3.40
N PHE A 83 2.13 -18.37 -4.71
CA PHE A 83 0.95 -18.47 -5.57
C PHE A 83 -0.04 -19.58 -5.19
N ALA A 84 0.43 -20.63 -4.53
CA ALA A 84 -0.42 -21.72 -4.06
C ALA A 84 -1.51 -21.25 -3.09
N PHE A 85 -1.36 -20.05 -2.49
CA PHE A 85 -2.25 -19.50 -1.47
C PHE A 85 -3.02 -18.27 -1.96
N SER A 86 -3.30 -18.18 -3.27
CA SER A 86 -4.07 -17.06 -3.85
C SER A 86 -5.48 -16.92 -3.27
N GLY A 87 -6.05 -17.99 -2.70
CA GLY A 87 -7.34 -17.95 -2.01
C GLY A 87 -7.33 -17.03 -0.78
N GLU A 88 -6.26 -17.07 0.02
CA GLU A 88 -6.05 -16.21 1.20
C GLU A 88 -5.96 -14.75 0.78
N VAL A 89 -5.16 -14.46 -0.26
CA VAL A 89 -5.06 -13.12 -0.84
C VAL A 89 -6.43 -12.62 -1.30
N ALA A 90 -7.20 -13.44 -2.01
CA ALA A 90 -8.54 -13.05 -2.48
C ALA A 90 -9.50 -12.72 -1.32
N GLN A 91 -9.41 -13.44 -0.21
CA GLN A 91 -10.20 -13.14 1.00
C GLN A 91 -9.78 -11.82 1.64
N SER A 92 -8.46 -11.59 1.78
CA SER A 92 -7.93 -10.35 2.36
C SER A 92 -8.37 -9.10 1.59
N LEU A 93 -8.39 -9.15 0.25
CA LEU A 93 -8.79 -8.03 -0.61
C LEU A 93 -10.27 -7.65 -0.44
N ARG A 94 -11.12 -8.59 0.01
CA ARG A 94 -12.54 -8.30 0.24
C ARG A 94 -12.76 -7.39 1.45
N VAL A 95 -11.82 -7.37 2.38
CA VAL A 95 -11.89 -6.58 3.63
C VAL A 95 -10.88 -5.44 3.66
N ALA A 96 -9.81 -5.51 2.88
CA ALA A 96 -8.78 -4.46 2.79
C ALA A 96 -9.31 -3.16 2.16
N ASP A 97 -8.88 -2.03 2.69
CA ASP A 97 -9.16 -0.69 2.17
C ASP A 97 -8.10 -0.22 1.17
N ALA A 98 -6.87 -0.75 1.28
CA ALA A 98 -5.78 -0.58 0.34
C ALA A 98 -4.79 -1.76 0.44
N GLY A 99 -3.89 -1.87 -0.54
CA GLY A 99 -2.78 -2.82 -0.52
C GLY A 99 -1.42 -2.13 -0.49
N LEU A 100 -0.48 -2.73 0.24
CA LEU A 100 0.92 -2.38 0.26
C LEU A 100 1.73 -3.53 -0.36
N ILE A 101 2.20 -3.33 -1.59
CA ILE A 101 3.00 -4.29 -2.33
C ILE A 101 4.46 -4.14 -1.88
N CYS A 102 4.95 -5.14 -1.14
CA CYS A 102 6.33 -5.23 -0.72
C CYS A 102 7.17 -5.85 -1.83
N LEU A 103 8.34 -5.28 -2.09
CA LEU A 103 9.36 -5.80 -2.99
C LEU A 103 10.75 -5.48 -2.42
N THR A 104 11.79 -6.17 -2.89
CA THR A 104 13.15 -6.00 -2.33
C THR A 104 13.98 -4.99 -3.11
N ALA A 105 14.86 -4.26 -2.43
CA ALA A 105 15.82 -3.35 -3.07
C ALA A 105 16.91 -4.07 -3.90
N LYS A 106 17.09 -5.38 -3.72
CA LYS A 106 18.07 -6.19 -4.47
C LYS A 106 17.49 -6.79 -5.76
N GLY A 107 16.17 -6.89 -5.84
CA GLY A 107 15.46 -7.53 -6.93
C GLY A 107 14.70 -6.51 -7.77
N GLY A 108 14.49 -6.82 -9.05
CA GLY A 108 13.54 -6.06 -9.86
C GLY A 108 12.08 -6.39 -9.53
N ILE A 109 11.19 -6.03 -10.44
CA ILE A 109 9.77 -6.39 -10.36
C ILE A 109 9.64 -7.92 -10.46
N ALA A 110 9.20 -8.54 -9.36
CA ALA A 110 8.92 -9.96 -9.32
C ALA A 110 7.47 -10.24 -9.74
N VAL A 111 7.21 -11.49 -10.14
CA VAL A 111 5.84 -11.96 -10.46
C VAL A 111 4.87 -11.76 -9.28
N GLY A 112 5.37 -11.75 -8.04
CA GLY A 112 4.56 -11.43 -6.86
C GLY A 112 4.06 -9.97 -6.85
N THR A 113 4.87 -9.04 -7.33
CA THR A 113 4.53 -7.62 -7.48
C THR A 113 3.45 -7.44 -8.55
N GLU A 114 3.64 -8.02 -9.73
CA GLU A 114 2.67 -7.96 -10.84
C GLU A 114 1.30 -8.50 -10.43
N LYS A 115 1.27 -9.69 -9.81
CA LYS A 115 0.01 -10.27 -9.35
C LYS A 115 -0.64 -9.48 -8.22
N GLY A 116 0.16 -8.90 -7.32
CA GLY A 116 -0.35 -8.00 -6.28
C GLY A 116 -1.03 -6.78 -6.89
N TRP A 117 -0.39 -6.17 -7.89
CA TRP A 117 -0.92 -5.05 -8.65
C TRP A 117 -2.24 -5.41 -9.36
N ASP A 118 -2.25 -6.49 -10.14
CA ASP A 118 -3.45 -6.95 -10.86
C ASP A 118 -4.60 -7.28 -9.91
N ALA A 119 -4.29 -7.88 -8.75
CA ALA A 119 -5.30 -8.22 -7.76
C ALA A 119 -5.94 -6.99 -7.12
N LEU A 120 -5.15 -5.94 -6.82
CA LEU A 120 -5.66 -4.67 -6.32
C LEU A 120 -6.46 -3.92 -7.39
N ALA A 121 -5.97 -3.88 -8.62
CA ALA A 121 -6.65 -3.28 -9.76
C ALA A 121 -8.01 -3.93 -10.00
N GLY A 122 -8.05 -5.28 -10.02
CA GLY A 122 -9.27 -6.06 -10.16
C GLY A 122 -10.26 -5.90 -8.99
N ALA A 123 -9.76 -5.66 -7.78
CA ALA A 123 -10.58 -5.36 -6.60
C ALA A 123 -11.03 -3.89 -6.52
N GLY A 124 -10.51 -3.01 -7.38
CA GLY A 124 -10.77 -1.58 -7.33
C GLY A 124 -10.16 -0.88 -6.11
N LEU A 125 -9.06 -1.41 -5.56
CA LEU A 125 -8.41 -0.92 -4.36
C LEU A 125 -7.18 -0.07 -4.69
N PRO A 126 -6.87 0.97 -3.88
CA PRO A 126 -5.60 1.69 -3.96
C PRO A 126 -4.40 0.80 -3.68
N ALA A 127 -3.33 1.03 -4.44
CA ALA A 127 -2.05 0.35 -4.31
C ALA A 127 -0.98 1.32 -3.83
N MET A 128 -0.09 0.82 -2.97
CA MET A 128 1.12 1.48 -2.51
C MET A 128 2.27 0.47 -2.62
N PHE A 129 3.51 0.96 -2.71
CA PHE A 129 4.70 0.13 -2.79
C PHE A 129 5.60 0.33 -1.57
N TYR A 130 6.26 -0.73 -1.15
CA TYR A 130 7.31 -0.69 -0.13
C TYR A 130 8.54 -1.45 -0.60
N ILE A 131 9.63 -0.71 -0.83
CA ILE A 131 10.93 -1.28 -1.19
C ILE A 131 11.68 -1.61 0.12
N SER A 132 11.76 -2.90 0.42
CA SER A 132 12.35 -3.44 1.64
C SER A 132 13.84 -3.77 1.46
N LYS A 133 14.51 -4.11 2.57
CA LYS A 133 15.87 -4.69 2.58
C LYS A 133 16.94 -3.79 1.96
N LEU A 134 16.88 -2.49 2.26
CA LEU A 134 17.91 -1.53 1.85
C LEU A 134 19.29 -1.81 2.47
N ASP A 135 19.35 -2.70 3.47
CA ASP A 135 20.55 -3.12 4.20
C ASP A 135 21.22 -4.36 3.60
N GLU A 136 20.65 -4.98 2.56
CA GLU A 136 21.28 -6.11 1.86
C GLU A 136 22.37 -5.66 0.88
N GLU A 137 23.38 -6.51 0.67
CA GLU A 137 24.40 -6.27 -0.35
C GLU A 137 23.78 -6.17 -1.75
N HIS A 138 24.23 -5.17 -2.50
CA HIS A 138 23.71 -4.79 -3.83
C HIS A 138 22.25 -4.33 -3.83
N ALA A 139 21.74 -3.82 -2.69
CA ALA A 139 20.48 -3.11 -2.66
C ALA A 139 20.59 -1.78 -3.43
N ASP A 140 19.70 -1.57 -4.39
CA ASP A 140 19.58 -0.34 -5.16
C ASP A 140 18.12 0.09 -5.22
N PHE A 141 17.77 1.08 -4.39
CA PHE A 141 16.42 1.64 -4.37
C PHE A 141 16.06 2.31 -5.69
N PHE A 142 16.99 3.08 -6.28
CA PHE A 142 16.72 3.91 -7.44
C PHE A 142 16.45 3.05 -8.67
N GLN A 143 17.26 2.00 -8.88
CA GLN A 143 17.01 1.03 -9.95
C GLN A 143 15.63 0.37 -9.83
N VAL A 144 15.23 -0.03 -8.63
CA VAL A 144 13.93 -0.68 -8.41
C VAL A 144 12.77 0.30 -8.57
N TYR A 145 12.95 1.52 -8.09
CA TYR A 145 11.99 2.60 -8.29
C TYR A 145 11.79 2.92 -9.78
N ASP A 146 12.87 3.10 -10.53
CA ASP A 146 12.81 3.37 -11.98
C ASP A 146 12.06 2.25 -12.70
N ALA A 147 12.33 0.99 -12.36
CA ALA A 147 11.59 -0.14 -12.91
C ALA A 147 10.08 -0.08 -12.58
N LEU A 148 9.70 0.30 -11.35
CA LEU A 148 8.30 0.49 -10.96
C LEU A 148 7.66 1.62 -11.77
N HIS A 149 8.34 2.75 -11.90
CA HIS A 149 7.87 3.93 -12.64
C HIS A 149 7.67 3.61 -14.12
N ASP A 150 8.65 2.96 -14.76
CA ASP A 150 8.58 2.53 -16.16
C ASP A 150 7.44 1.53 -16.41
N THR A 151 7.15 0.65 -15.45
CA THR A 151 6.17 -0.43 -15.61
C THR A 151 4.74 0.02 -15.32
N TYR A 152 4.53 0.82 -14.26
CA TYR A 152 3.21 1.18 -13.77
C TYR A 152 2.83 2.65 -14.03
N GLY A 153 3.77 3.46 -14.52
CA GLY A 153 3.55 4.80 -15.06
C GLY A 153 3.77 5.94 -14.06
N GLN A 154 3.47 7.15 -14.52
CA GLN A 154 3.78 8.43 -13.84
C GLN A 154 3.13 8.60 -12.46
N GLY A 155 2.06 7.84 -12.17
CA GLY A 155 1.44 7.85 -10.86
C GLY A 155 2.29 7.23 -9.76
N VAL A 156 3.36 6.50 -10.09
CA VAL A 156 4.29 5.92 -9.10
C VAL A 156 5.25 6.99 -8.61
N VAL A 157 5.07 7.47 -7.38
CA VAL A 157 5.87 8.57 -6.83
C VAL A 157 6.43 8.21 -5.46
N PRO A 158 7.73 8.39 -5.20
CA PRO A 158 8.29 8.21 -3.87
C PRO A 158 7.76 9.25 -2.90
N LEU A 159 7.24 8.80 -1.76
CA LEU A 159 7.02 9.66 -0.60
C LEU A 159 8.20 9.58 0.38
N THR A 160 8.98 8.50 0.29
CA THR A 160 10.21 8.34 1.08
C THR A 160 11.26 7.61 0.25
N PHE A 161 12.48 8.14 0.21
CA PHE A 161 13.62 7.52 -0.47
C PHE A 161 14.86 7.53 0.43
N PRO A 162 15.82 6.61 0.24
CA PRO A 162 16.99 6.50 1.10
C PRO A 162 18.11 7.46 0.70
N ILE A 163 18.86 7.90 1.70
CA ILE A 163 20.15 8.56 1.52
C ILE A 163 21.21 7.48 1.58
N VAL A 164 21.85 7.23 0.44
CA VAL A 164 22.87 6.18 0.30
C VAL A 164 24.24 6.81 0.16
N SER A 165 25.24 6.23 0.83
CA SER A 165 26.65 6.57 0.63
C SER A 165 27.45 5.28 0.50
N GLY A 166 27.93 4.99 -0.71
CA GLY A 166 28.48 3.69 -1.06
C GLY A 166 27.39 2.61 -0.96
N GLU A 167 27.60 1.60 -0.12
CA GLU A 167 26.63 0.51 0.12
C GLU A 167 25.85 0.69 1.43
N LYS A 168 25.95 1.85 2.08
CA LYS A 168 25.31 2.09 3.38
C LYS A 168 24.20 3.11 3.28
N VAL A 169 23.05 2.77 3.84
CA VAL A 169 21.94 3.71 4.06
C VAL A 169 22.24 4.55 5.29
N LEU A 170 22.40 5.86 5.09
CA LEU A 170 22.65 6.84 6.14
C LEU A 170 21.34 7.30 6.81
N GLY A 171 20.26 7.32 6.05
CA GLY A 171 19.01 7.92 6.44
C GLY A 171 17.94 7.83 5.36
N LEU A 172 16.85 8.55 5.57
CA LEU A 172 15.71 8.65 4.66
C LEU A 172 15.37 10.13 4.44
N VAL A 173 14.83 10.43 3.27
CA VAL A 173 14.23 11.73 2.95
C VAL A 173 12.72 11.55 2.86
N ASP A 174 11.98 12.41 3.55
CA ASP A 174 10.53 12.55 3.40
C ASP A 174 10.26 13.62 2.32
N VAL A 175 9.65 13.21 1.21
CA VAL A 175 9.44 14.05 0.02
C VAL A 175 8.40 15.14 0.30
N VAL A 176 7.37 14.83 1.10
CA VAL A 176 6.27 15.75 1.38
C VAL A 176 6.74 16.93 2.24
N SER A 177 7.58 16.64 3.24
CA SER A 177 8.13 17.66 4.14
C SER A 177 9.45 18.26 3.66
N GLY A 178 10.13 17.61 2.71
CA GLY A 178 11.48 17.99 2.28
C GLY A 178 12.53 17.82 3.37
N THR A 179 12.31 16.92 4.34
CA THR A 179 13.23 16.74 5.47
C THR A 179 14.00 15.42 5.39
N ALA A 180 15.29 15.48 5.73
CA ALA A 180 16.16 14.31 5.83
C ALA A 180 16.36 13.90 7.29
N THR A 181 16.23 12.60 7.55
CA THR A 181 16.46 11.99 8.86
C THR A 181 17.50 10.88 8.76
N LYS A 182 18.40 10.79 9.73
CA LYS A 182 19.33 9.67 9.86
C LYS A 182 18.62 8.41 10.35
N ALA A 183 19.32 7.29 10.28
CA ALA A 183 18.82 6.02 10.79
C ALA A 183 18.49 6.02 12.31
N ASP A 184 19.07 6.93 13.09
CA ASP A 184 18.78 7.13 14.51
C ASP A 184 17.57 8.05 14.77
N GLY A 185 16.94 8.58 13.72
CA GLY A 185 15.82 9.51 13.79
C GLY A 185 16.21 10.98 13.97
N SER A 186 17.50 11.31 14.08
CA SER A 186 17.96 12.70 14.12
C SER A 186 17.89 13.37 12.75
N LYS A 187 17.59 14.67 12.71
CA LYS A 187 17.60 15.44 11.46
C LYS A 187 19.01 15.53 10.90
N MET A 188 19.13 15.52 9.58
CA MET A 188 20.38 15.78 8.88
C MET A 188 20.20 16.80 7.75
N GLU A 189 21.32 17.37 7.32
CA GLU A 189 21.35 18.15 6.09
C GLU A 189 21.21 17.22 4.89
N LEU A 190 20.50 17.71 3.86
CA LEU A 190 20.33 17.00 2.60
C LEU A 190 21.66 17.02 1.83
N PRO A 191 22.24 15.85 1.51
CA PRO A 191 23.37 15.78 0.57
C PRO A 191 22.95 16.27 -0.82
N GLY A 192 23.90 16.82 -1.59
CA GLY A 192 23.61 17.42 -2.90
C GLY A 192 22.85 16.49 -3.86
N ASP A 193 23.30 15.24 -4.00
CA ASP A 193 22.65 14.23 -4.85
C ASP A 193 21.20 13.93 -4.43
N ALA A 194 20.93 13.94 -3.11
CA ALA A 194 19.57 13.75 -2.60
C ALA A 194 18.68 14.98 -2.82
N ALA A 195 19.24 16.18 -3.00
CA ALA A 195 18.48 17.39 -3.27
C ALA A 195 17.89 17.38 -4.69
N ASP A 196 18.67 16.93 -5.68
CA ASP A 196 18.22 16.81 -7.07
C ASP A 196 17.07 15.79 -7.19
N HIS A 197 17.20 14.63 -6.53
CA HIS A 197 16.12 13.64 -6.44
C HIS A 197 14.89 14.18 -5.71
N LEU A 198 15.07 14.96 -4.63
CA LEU A 198 13.97 15.55 -3.89
C LEU A 198 13.16 16.50 -4.75
N GLU A 199 13.81 17.39 -5.50
CA GLU A 199 13.14 18.33 -6.40
C GLU A 199 12.34 17.59 -7.48
N LEU A 200 12.94 16.55 -8.10
CA LEU A 200 12.27 15.71 -9.09
C LEU A 200 11.02 15.03 -8.51
N TYR A 201 11.12 14.40 -7.34
CA TYR A 201 9.97 13.70 -6.73
C TYR A 201 8.91 14.65 -6.20
N GLN A 202 9.29 15.84 -5.72
CA GLN A 202 8.33 16.88 -5.33
C GLN A 202 7.57 17.41 -6.54
N HIS A 203 8.23 17.61 -7.67
CA HIS A 203 7.57 18.00 -8.90
C HIS A 203 6.54 16.94 -9.33
N ALA A 204 6.95 15.67 -9.42
CA ALA A 204 6.05 14.57 -9.77
C ALA A 204 4.87 14.41 -8.79
N LEU A 205 5.12 14.61 -7.48
CA LEU A 205 4.08 14.60 -6.45
C LEU A 205 3.09 15.74 -6.65
N ASN A 206 3.58 16.95 -6.89
CA ASN A 206 2.74 18.12 -7.10
C ASN A 206 1.90 17.98 -8.37
N GLU A 207 2.46 17.44 -9.45
CA GLU A 207 1.75 17.13 -10.68
C GLU A 207 0.60 16.14 -10.43
N ALA A 208 0.88 15.01 -9.76
CA ALA A 208 -0.14 14.02 -9.42
C ALA A 208 -1.23 14.56 -8.48
N VAL A 209 -0.88 15.50 -7.59
CA VAL A 209 -1.83 16.19 -6.70
C VAL A 209 -2.67 17.21 -7.47
N ALA A 210 -2.07 17.94 -8.40
CA ALA A 210 -2.73 18.93 -9.24
C ALA A 210 -3.86 18.31 -10.07
N GLU A 211 -3.68 17.08 -10.57
CA GLU A 211 -4.71 16.34 -11.32
C GLU A 211 -5.98 16.04 -10.52
N THR A 212 -5.97 16.20 -9.20
CA THR A 212 -7.13 15.86 -8.35
C THR A 212 -8.21 16.93 -8.30
N SER A 213 -7.91 18.18 -8.64
CA SER A 213 -8.90 19.27 -8.72
C SER A 213 -8.50 20.34 -9.72
N GLU A 214 -9.49 20.98 -10.34
CA GLU A 214 -9.26 22.10 -11.27
C GLU A 214 -8.51 23.25 -10.60
N GLU A 215 -8.84 23.56 -9.33
CA GLU A 215 -8.18 24.62 -8.55
C GLU A 215 -6.68 24.34 -8.31
N LEU A 216 -6.32 23.09 -7.97
CA LEU A 216 -4.91 22.72 -7.76
C LEU A 216 -4.15 22.66 -9.08
N MET A 217 -4.81 22.27 -10.16
CA MET A 217 -4.26 22.30 -11.51
C MET A 217 -3.91 23.72 -11.96
N GLU A 218 -4.81 24.69 -11.75
CA GLU A 218 -4.53 26.09 -12.07
C GLU A 218 -3.33 26.63 -11.29
N LYS A 219 -3.26 26.35 -9.98
CA LYS A 219 -2.12 26.73 -9.13
C LYS A 219 -0.81 26.14 -9.63
N PHE A 220 -0.80 24.85 -9.99
CA PHE A 220 0.38 24.18 -10.53
C PHE A 220 0.88 24.83 -11.82
N PHE A 221 -0.01 25.15 -12.76
CA PHE A 221 0.37 25.83 -14.01
C PHE A 221 0.87 27.27 -13.80
N MET A 222 0.44 27.92 -12.72
CA MET A 222 0.94 29.23 -12.32
C MET A 222 2.19 29.17 -11.44
N GLU A 223 2.76 27.98 -11.21
CA GLU A 223 3.89 27.72 -10.31
C GLU A 223 3.65 28.25 -8.88
N GLU A 224 2.39 28.30 -8.46
CA GLU A 224 2.01 28.72 -7.11
C GLU A 224 2.19 27.55 -6.12
N PRO A 225 2.85 27.77 -4.97
CA PRO A 225 3.07 26.71 -4.00
C PRO A 225 1.75 26.28 -3.34
N PHE A 226 1.54 24.97 -3.22
CA PHE A 226 0.42 24.43 -2.45
C PHE A 226 0.61 24.66 -0.96
N THR A 227 -0.48 24.94 -0.27
CA THR A 227 -0.46 24.91 1.20
C THR A 227 -0.29 23.47 1.70
N PRO A 228 0.25 23.26 2.92
CA PRO A 228 0.37 21.92 3.49
C PRO A 228 -0.98 21.20 3.56
N GLU A 229 -2.07 21.89 3.86
CA GLU A 229 -3.42 21.33 3.94
C GLU A 229 -3.91 20.85 2.58
N GLU A 230 -3.71 21.65 1.53
CA GLU A 230 -4.05 21.32 0.15
C GLU A 230 -3.25 20.11 -0.33
N LEU A 231 -1.94 20.10 -0.08
CA LEU A 231 -1.07 18.99 -0.46
C LEU A 231 -1.51 17.69 0.23
N ASN A 232 -1.75 17.73 1.55
CA ASN A 232 -2.20 16.56 2.30
C ASN A 232 -3.57 16.03 1.81
N ALA A 233 -4.50 16.93 1.52
CA ALA A 233 -5.82 16.56 1.01
C ALA A 233 -5.73 15.99 -0.41
N GLY A 234 -4.91 16.60 -1.27
CA GLY A 234 -4.64 16.18 -2.63
C GLY A 234 -3.99 14.80 -2.70
N ILE A 235 -2.96 14.53 -1.89
CA ILE A 235 -2.32 13.21 -1.80
C ILE A 235 -3.35 12.14 -1.45
N ARG A 236 -4.19 12.41 -0.44
CA ARG A 236 -5.25 11.47 -0.02
C ARG A 236 -6.28 11.27 -1.14
N ALA A 237 -6.63 12.33 -1.86
CA ALA A 237 -7.57 12.25 -2.99
C ALA A 237 -6.97 11.41 -4.14
N ALA A 238 -5.72 11.66 -4.51
CA ALA A 238 -4.99 10.97 -5.57
C ALA A 238 -4.82 9.46 -5.30
N ILE A 239 -4.54 9.08 -4.06
CA ILE A 239 -4.48 7.67 -3.66
C ILE A 239 -5.86 7.03 -3.75
N ASN A 240 -6.91 7.74 -3.32
CA ASN A 240 -8.29 7.21 -3.35
C ASN A 240 -8.85 7.07 -4.77
N SER A 241 -8.49 7.97 -5.68
CA SER A 241 -8.85 7.91 -7.10
C SER A 241 -8.00 6.88 -7.86
N ARG A 242 -6.85 6.49 -7.31
CA ARG A 242 -5.83 5.62 -7.93
C ARG A 242 -5.11 6.31 -9.09
N SER A 243 -4.84 7.61 -8.95
CA SER A 243 -3.91 8.36 -9.82
C SER A 243 -2.52 8.46 -9.23
N LEU A 244 -2.38 8.31 -7.91
CA LEU A 244 -1.10 8.30 -7.19
C LEU A 244 -0.89 6.94 -6.49
N PHE A 245 0.29 6.37 -6.68
CA PHE A 245 0.76 5.10 -6.11
C PHE A 245 2.05 5.36 -5.32
N PRO A 246 1.94 5.71 -4.02
CA PRO A 246 3.08 6.04 -3.18
C PRO A 246 4.11 4.92 -3.10
N VAL A 247 5.38 5.27 -3.22
CA VAL A 247 6.52 4.38 -2.94
C VAL A 247 7.17 4.79 -1.62
N PHE A 248 7.31 3.81 -0.74
CA PHE A 248 8.02 3.91 0.52
C PHE A 248 9.22 2.97 0.53
N CYS A 249 10.13 3.15 1.46
CA CYS A 249 11.26 2.25 1.62
C CYS A 249 11.68 2.08 3.09
N GLY A 250 12.44 1.02 3.36
CA GLY A 250 13.01 0.81 4.68
C GLY A 250 13.62 -0.57 4.91
N CYS A 251 14.01 -0.78 6.16
CA CYS A 251 14.61 -2.02 6.64
C CYS A 251 13.81 -2.51 7.85
N SER A 252 13.03 -3.57 7.69
CA SER A 252 12.16 -4.07 8.75
C SER A 252 12.94 -4.52 10.00
N MET A 253 14.15 -5.05 9.81
CA MET A 253 14.99 -5.58 10.90
C MET A 253 15.58 -4.49 11.78
N THR A 254 15.98 -3.36 11.20
CA THR A 254 16.50 -2.21 11.94
C THR A 254 15.39 -1.24 12.36
N GLY A 255 14.21 -1.35 11.74
CA GLY A 255 13.08 -0.43 11.94
C GLY A 255 13.18 0.85 11.12
N LEU A 256 14.24 1.01 10.30
CA LEU A 256 14.42 2.18 9.45
C LEU A 256 13.25 2.31 8.47
N GLY A 257 12.59 3.47 8.48
CA GLY A 257 11.47 3.78 7.58
C GLY A 257 10.12 3.19 7.99
N THR A 258 10.07 2.25 8.93
CA THR A 258 8.80 1.67 9.40
C THR A 258 7.92 2.73 10.09
N LEU A 259 8.50 3.61 10.92
CA LEU A 259 7.74 4.71 11.54
C LEU A 259 7.24 5.72 10.51
N ASN A 260 8.08 6.12 9.55
CA ASN A 260 7.69 6.98 8.45
C ASN A 260 6.53 6.37 7.65
N LEU A 261 6.59 5.07 7.36
CA LEU A 261 5.50 4.34 6.71
C LEU A 261 4.23 4.39 7.56
N LEU A 262 4.29 4.13 8.86
CA LEU A 262 3.12 4.21 9.75
C LEU A 262 2.50 5.61 9.78
N ASP A 263 3.31 6.66 9.85
CA ASP A 263 2.84 8.05 9.78
C ASP A 263 2.10 8.32 8.45
N ASN A 264 2.67 7.87 7.33
CA ASN A 264 2.07 8.03 6.01
C ASN A 264 0.78 7.20 5.85
N LEU A 265 0.74 5.97 6.38
CA LEU A 265 -0.46 5.14 6.36
C LEU A 265 -1.59 5.78 7.17
N VAL A 266 -1.31 6.33 8.35
CA VAL A 266 -2.33 7.02 9.16
C VAL A 266 -2.85 8.27 8.43
N LYS A 267 -1.95 9.06 7.81
CA LYS A 267 -2.30 10.30 7.11
C LYS A 267 -3.06 10.05 5.81
N TYR A 268 -2.62 9.09 5.00
CA TYR A 268 -3.01 9.01 3.59
C TYR A 268 -3.77 7.74 3.23
N ALA A 269 -3.63 6.64 3.99
CA ALA A 269 -4.31 5.41 3.63
C ALA A 269 -5.85 5.60 3.68
N PRO A 270 -6.59 5.02 2.72
CA PRO A 270 -8.04 5.09 2.68
C PRO A 270 -8.71 4.52 3.94
N ASN A 271 -9.77 5.19 4.40
CA ASN A 271 -10.71 4.67 5.40
C ASN A 271 -12.10 4.51 4.81
N LYS A 272 -12.25 3.54 3.90
CA LYS A 272 -13.56 3.28 3.33
C LYS A 272 -14.36 2.45 4.33
N SER A 273 -15.49 2.99 4.78
CA SER A 273 -16.48 2.15 5.47
C SER A 273 -16.86 0.99 4.54
N PRO A 274 -16.96 -0.25 5.06
CA PRO A 274 -17.29 -1.43 4.25
C PRO A 274 -18.61 -1.26 3.47
N TRP A 275 -19.50 -0.38 3.92
CA TRP A 275 -20.81 -0.09 3.32
C TRP A 275 -20.77 0.85 2.10
N THR A 276 -19.65 1.55 1.87
CA THR A 276 -19.47 2.45 0.71
C THR A 276 -18.86 1.77 -0.51
N ARG A 277 -18.60 0.46 -0.45
CA ARG A 277 -18.16 -0.32 -1.62
C ARG A 277 -19.34 -0.45 -2.58
N ARG A 278 -19.45 0.46 -3.54
CA ARG A 278 -20.36 0.29 -4.69
C ARG A 278 -19.92 -1.02 -5.36
N ALA A 279 -20.77 -2.04 -5.33
CA ALA A 279 -20.49 -3.32 -5.97
C ALA A 279 -20.09 -3.02 -7.42
N LEU A 280 -18.87 -3.42 -7.80
CA LEU A 280 -18.47 -3.38 -9.21
C LEU A 280 -19.48 -4.25 -9.96
N PRO A 281 -20.14 -3.75 -11.01
CA PRO A 281 -21.00 -4.58 -11.83
C PRO A 281 -20.15 -5.71 -12.40
N CYS A 282 -20.49 -6.94 -12.02
CA CYS A 282 -19.87 -8.14 -12.54
C CYS A 282 -20.07 -8.16 -14.07
N SER A 283 -19.01 -7.87 -14.82
CA SER A 283 -19.06 -7.78 -16.29
C SER A 283 -19.41 -9.11 -16.97
N SER A 284 -19.34 -10.23 -16.26
CA SER A 284 -19.74 -11.55 -16.74
C SER A 284 -21.20 -11.91 -16.45
N CYS A 285 -21.96 -11.08 -15.73
CA CYS A 285 -23.35 -11.38 -15.33
C CYS A 285 -24.43 -10.70 -16.20
N SER A 286 -24.06 -10.13 -17.36
CA SER A 286 -25.00 -9.46 -18.27
C SER A 286 -25.62 -10.38 -19.35
N ARG A 287 -25.49 -11.70 -19.23
CA ARG A 287 -26.15 -12.66 -20.14
C ARG A 287 -26.95 -13.71 -19.39
N ARG A 288 -28.19 -13.36 -19.03
CA ARG A 288 -29.42 -14.16 -19.18
C ARG A 288 -30.58 -13.50 -18.42
N SER A 289 -31.23 -12.56 -19.07
CA SER A 289 -32.67 -12.30 -18.85
C SER A 289 -33.31 -11.93 -20.19
N SER A 290 -33.17 -12.83 -21.17
CA SER A 290 -34.10 -12.86 -22.30
C SER A 290 -35.46 -13.32 -21.77
N THR A 291 -36.36 -12.36 -21.57
CA THR A 291 -37.77 -12.45 -21.92
C THR A 291 -38.43 -13.84 -21.75
N SER A 292 -38.99 -14.11 -20.57
CA SER A 292 -40.19 -14.94 -20.48
C SER A 292 -41.39 -14.01 -20.35
N THR A 293 -42.06 -13.77 -21.46
CA THR A 293 -43.34 -13.08 -21.55
C THR A 293 -44.33 -13.80 -20.64
N ALA A 294 -44.68 -13.18 -19.50
CA ALA A 294 -45.80 -13.62 -18.70
C ALA A 294 -47.08 -13.41 -19.52
N ARG A 295 -47.63 -14.50 -20.05
CA ARG A 295 -48.96 -14.50 -20.68
C ARG A 295 -49.98 -14.15 -19.60
N THR A 296 -50.61 -13.00 -19.73
CA THR A 296 -51.86 -12.67 -19.05
C THR A 296 -52.95 -13.66 -19.49
N PRO A 297 -53.72 -14.27 -18.56
CA PRO A 297 -54.91 -15.01 -18.95
C PRO A 297 -56.00 -14.01 -19.35
N SER A 298 -56.43 -14.08 -20.61
CA SER A 298 -57.57 -13.36 -21.15
C SER A 298 -58.85 -13.70 -20.38
N SER A 299 -59.61 -12.67 -20.03
CA SER A 299 -60.98 -12.74 -19.54
C SER A 299 -61.87 -13.61 -20.46
N ARG A 300 -62.51 -14.64 -19.90
CA ARG A 300 -63.68 -15.27 -20.50
C ARG A 300 -64.93 -14.81 -19.77
N SER A 301 -65.66 -13.94 -20.45
CA SER A 301 -67.08 -13.71 -20.28
C SER A 301 -67.87 -15.00 -20.57
N SER A 302 -68.73 -15.42 -19.65
CA SER A 302 -69.81 -16.38 -19.91
C SER A 302 -71.11 -15.61 -20.13
N PRO A 303 -71.87 -15.88 -21.21
CA PRO A 303 -73.28 -15.57 -21.26
C PRO A 303 -74.13 -16.85 -21.11
N GLY A 304 -75.14 -16.77 -20.25
CA GLY A 304 -76.45 -17.39 -20.50
C GLY A 304 -76.71 -18.81 -20.01
N MET A 305 -77.76 -18.87 -19.17
CA MET A 305 -78.68 -19.97 -18.81
C MET A 305 -78.17 -21.08 -17.87
#